data_AF-A0A2W2EB60-F1
#
_entry.id   AF-A0A2W2EB60-F1
#
_cell.length_a   1.000
_cell.length_b   1.000
_cell.length_c   1.000
_cell.angle_alpha   90.00
_cell.angle_beta   90.00
_cell.angle_gamma   90.00
#
_symmetry.space_group_name_H-M   'P 1'
#
loop_
_entity.id
_entity.type
_entity.pdbx_description
1 polymer ?
#
loop_
_entity_poly.entity_id
_entity_poly.type
_entity_poly.pdbx_seq_one_letter_code
_entity_poly.pdbx_strand_id
1 'polypeptide(L)'
;MIRWGRRVALAGLSGGGAVLARTDVAVGAYLNAAALRWLEQITGSPSPRGAFSPAQKSCLRAWASFGLVEVDAELARQLLAPGPGEARQAEPAGASPGALIEPGALIEPGALIEPGALIEPGALIEAAAALPPTGTPVLAVGVGPGCVFCEQLIADLTATVAGGDRLGVGVVLSGDGRDRVFGPVPEHAVAPLAALARASVPRGTPSGVLLPPGAEPRPVIGYDQVTAVLIHPDDPDDDRVVVQGPSSCSVNVTSGAGTRVWPVRAGRRIVGVGARGAAAAELAGWLGERSAGGYAPITLTVERPKNLYLVYNGGGMIARLRSPADTVRCLQTVLDAYAAQGAGRDDQADVSCGALWNPRHGVVLVPNPWTSELTKRSSRLGRAGWRLCPAPYVRLTGRPDRVWAQVHPLTDGPQTAPVAFRAEPPPEAAPGEPIRIPGEEERAAQLVCWAARPISEPQLHALAATKLDIEVRGEIAAHDVRVLE
;
A
#
# COMPACT_ATOMS: atom_id res chain seq x y z
N MET A 1 25.40 0.19 23.36
CA MET A 1 25.16 1.63 23.33
C MET A 1 24.38 1.90 22.08
N ILE A 2 23.19 2.47 22.25
CA ILE A 2 22.35 2.91 21.13
C ILE A 2 22.67 4.38 20.92
N ARG A 3 23.01 4.73 19.69
CA ARG A 3 23.22 6.11 19.25
C ARG A 3 22.26 6.43 18.13
N TRP A 4 21.95 7.70 17.95
CA TRP A 4 21.30 8.14 16.72
C TRP A 4 22.21 7.87 15.53
N GLY A 5 21.63 7.40 14.42
CA GLY A 5 22.38 7.36 13.17
C GLY A 5 22.89 8.74 12.79
N ARG A 6 24.00 8.78 12.05
CA ARG A 6 24.46 10.05 11.46
C ARG A 6 23.30 10.69 10.67
N ARG A 7 23.12 12.00 10.88
CA ARG A 7 22.09 12.80 10.17
C ARG A 7 20.66 12.37 10.45
N VAL A 8 20.39 11.89 11.66
CA VAL A 8 19.02 11.58 12.10
C VAL A 8 18.46 12.74 12.92
N ALA A 9 17.28 13.22 12.55
CA ALA A 9 16.51 14.19 13.30
C ALA A 9 15.34 13.49 14.02
N LEU A 10 15.16 13.83 15.30
CA LEU A 10 14.00 13.43 16.10
C LEU A 10 13.08 14.65 16.25
N ALA A 11 11.87 14.56 15.71
CA ALA A 11 10.86 15.60 15.83
C ALA A 11 9.76 15.14 16.79
N GLY A 12 9.70 15.75 17.98
CA GLY A 12 8.64 15.50 18.96
C GLY A 12 7.26 15.96 18.46
N LEU A 13 6.21 15.21 18.80
CA LEU A 13 4.81 15.51 18.47
C LEU A 13 4.06 15.89 19.75
N SER A 14 3.11 16.81 19.67
CA SER A 14 2.32 17.31 20.81
C SER A 14 1.49 16.23 21.53
N GLY A 15 1.22 15.08 20.87
CA GLY A 15 0.59 13.90 21.47
C GLY A 15 1.56 12.99 22.25
N GLY A 16 2.80 13.43 22.47
CA GLY A 16 3.84 12.70 23.18
C GLY A 16 4.58 11.65 22.33
N GLY A 17 4.22 11.48 21.06
CA GLY A 17 4.99 10.67 20.09
C GLY A 17 6.13 11.46 19.44
N ALA A 18 6.84 10.86 18.50
CA ALA A 18 7.86 11.53 17.69
C ALA A 18 7.97 10.92 16.29
N VAL A 19 8.66 11.61 15.39
CA VAL A 19 9.13 11.03 14.14
C VAL A 19 10.65 11.04 14.11
N LEU A 20 11.22 9.89 13.83
CA LEU A 20 12.64 9.71 13.57
C LEU A 20 12.85 9.77 12.06
N ALA A 21 13.71 10.66 11.56
CA ALA A 21 13.93 10.79 10.12
C ALA A 21 15.41 10.98 9.82
N ARG A 22 15.92 10.28 8.81
CA ARG A 22 17.20 10.64 8.21
C ARG A 22 17.03 11.92 7.40
N THR A 23 17.96 12.86 7.54
CA THR A 23 17.93 14.14 6.81
C THR A 23 18.62 14.06 5.46
N ASP A 24 19.33 12.97 5.18
CA ASP A 24 20.04 12.74 3.93
C ASP A 24 19.35 11.76 2.97
N VAL A 25 18.36 11.00 3.44
CA VAL A 25 17.58 10.05 2.63
C VAL A 25 16.12 10.05 3.10
N ALA A 26 15.19 9.72 2.20
CA ALA A 26 13.74 9.72 2.45
C ALA A 26 13.30 8.52 3.32
N VAL A 27 13.84 8.40 4.53
CA VAL A 27 13.59 7.30 5.45
C VAL A 27 13.20 7.86 6.81
N GLY A 28 12.10 7.36 7.37
CA GLY A 28 11.68 7.72 8.72
C GLY A 28 10.76 6.71 9.37
N ALA A 29 10.66 6.79 10.69
CA ALA A 29 9.83 5.92 11.52
C ALA A 29 8.99 6.78 12.47
N TYR A 30 7.71 6.44 12.60
CA TYR A 30 6.84 6.99 13.63
C TYR A 30 7.06 6.28 14.96
N LEU A 31 7.18 7.06 16.03
CA LEU A 31 7.31 6.60 17.40
C LEU A 31 6.07 7.04 18.17
N ASN A 32 5.30 6.10 18.71
CA ASN A 32 4.27 6.46 19.69
C ASN A 32 4.94 6.91 21.01
N ALA A 33 4.15 7.46 21.94
CA ALA A 33 4.70 8.03 23.17
C ALA A 33 5.44 7.01 24.06
N ALA A 34 5.04 5.74 24.03
CA ALA A 34 5.73 4.68 24.75
C ALA A 34 7.08 4.34 24.11
N ALA A 35 7.12 4.24 22.78
CA ALA A 35 8.33 3.98 22.01
C ALA A 35 9.33 5.13 22.11
N LEU A 36 8.85 6.39 22.09
CA LEU A 36 9.69 7.57 22.28
C LEU A 36 10.36 7.57 23.65
N ARG A 37 9.58 7.46 24.74
CA ARG A 37 10.13 7.44 26.10
C ARG A 37 11.13 6.30 26.30
N TRP A 38 10.83 5.13 25.74
CA TRP A 38 11.75 4.00 25.78
C TRP A 38 13.05 4.29 25.01
N LEU A 39 12.95 4.86 23.81
CA LEU A 39 14.11 5.20 22.99
C LEU A 39 14.98 6.28 23.64
N GLU A 40 14.37 7.29 24.27
CA GLU A 40 15.07 8.32 25.06
C GLU A 40 15.80 7.72 26.28
N GLN A 41 15.21 6.72 26.95
CA GLN A 41 15.85 6.06 28.09
C GLN A 41 17.10 5.25 27.71
N ILE A 42 17.09 4.63 26.53
CA ILE A 42 18.17 3.73 26.09
C ILE A 42 19.24 4.43 25.25
N THR A 43 18.96 5.61 24.68
CA THR A 43 19.92 6.35 23.88
C THR A 43 20.93 7.07 24.76
N GLY A 44 22.22 6.89 24.49
CA GLY A 44 23.31 7.46 25.31
C GLY A 44 23.62 6.68 26.60
N SER A 45 22.75 5.75 27.02
CA SER A 45 23.02 4.83 28.11
C SER A 45 23.93 3.66 27.65
N PRO A 46 24.87 3.18 28.48
CA PRO A 46 25.51 1.88 28.23
C PRO A 46 24.40 0.83 28.16
N SER A 47 24.53 -0.13 27.22
CA SER A 47 23.45 -1.04 26.83
C SER A 47 22.71 -1.54 28.08
N PRO A 48 21.40 -1.26 28.23
CA PRO A 48 20.68 -1.66 29.43
C PRO A 48 20.86 -3.17 29.59
N ARG A 49 21.37 -3.61 30.75
CA ARG A 49 21.64 -5.04 31.04
C ARG A 49 20.37 -5.90 31.10
N GLY A 50 19.22 -5.37 30.69
CA GLY A 50 17.93 -6.05 30.65
C GLY A 50 17.61 -6.59 29.25
N ALA A 51 16.88 -7.70 29.19
CA ALA A 51 16.39 -8.25 27.93
C ALA A 51 15.35 -7.31 27.30
N PHE A 52 15.62 -6.84 26.09
CA PHE A 52 14.61 -6.20 25.25
C PHE A 52 13.45 -7.16 24.99
N SER A 53 12.22 -6.66 25.01
CA SER A 53 11.06 -7.44 24.58
C SER A 53 11.17 -7.79 23.09
N PRO A 54 10.48 -8.85 22.61
CA PRO A 54 10.50 -9.21 21.19
C PRO A 54 10.11 -8.05 20.25
N ALA A 55 9.11 -7.26 20.65
CA ALA A 55 8.69 -6.07 19.91
C ALA A 55 9.79 -5.00 19.86
N GLN A 56 10.48 -4.75 20.98
CA GLN A 56 11.61 -3.82 21.04
C GLN A 56 12.77 -4.28 20.17
N LYS A 57 13.09 -5.58 20.16
CA LYS A 57 14.11 -6.15 19.27
C LYS A 57 13.74 -6.00 17.80
N SER A 58 12.47 -6.21 17.45
CA SER A 58 11.97 -6.04 16.08
C SER A 58 12.10 -4.58 15.62
N CYS A 59 11.65 -3.62 16.45
CA CYS A 59 11.79 -2.19 16.16
C CYS A 59 13.25 -1.77 16.00
N LEU A 60 14.16 -2.20 16.89
CA LEU A 60 15.59 -1.87 16.80
C LEU A 60 16.23 -2.46 15.54
N ARG A 61 15.87 -3.69 15.15
CA ARG A 61 16.34 -4.29 13.90
C ARG A 61 15.91 -3.47 12.69
N ALA A 62 14.63 -3.10 12.62
CA ALA A 62 14.11 -2.28 11.54
C ALA A 62 14.76 -0.89 11.51
N TRP A 63 14.87 -0.20 12.65
CA TRP A 63 15.48 1.13 12.69
C TRP A 63 16.97 1.11 12.35
N ALA A 64 17.70 0.07 12.79
CA ALA A 64 19.11 -0.10 12.48
C ALA A 64 19.33 -0.40 10.99
N SER A 65 18.49 -1.25 10.37
CA SER A 65 18.59 -1.53 8.92
C SER A 65 18.34 -0.30 8.05
N PHE A 66 17.58 0.67 8.57
CA PHE A 66 17.32 1.96 7.93
C PHE A 66 18.34 3.05 8.28
N GLY A 67 19.33 2.76 9.14
CA GLY A 67 20.32 3.72 9.61
C GLY A 67 19.72 4.83 10.48
N LEU A 68 18.54 4.60 11.06
CA LEU A 68 17.89 5.56 11.97
C LEU A 68 18.50 5.50 13.38
N VAL A 69 19.02 4.34 13.77
CA VAL A 69 19.78 4.13 15.01
C VAL A 69 21.05 3.33 14.72
N GLU A 70 22.13 3.65 15.41
CA GLU A 70 23.37 2.88 15.44
C GLU A 70 23.38 2.02 16.72
N VAL A 71 23.58 0.72 16.55
CA VAL A 71 23.73 -0.24 17.65
C VAL A 71 25.18 -0.71 17.71
N ASP A 72 25.75 -0.86 18.91
CA ASP A 72 27.09 -1.43 19.05
C ASP A 72 27.13 -2.93 18.72
N ALA A 73 28.34 -3.46 18.52
CA ALA A 73 28.55 -4.84 18.09
C ALA A 73 27.99 -5.88 19.07
N GLU A 74 27.96 -5.57 20.37
CA GLU A 74 27.38 -6.45 21.40
C GLU A 74 25.85 -6.50 21.28
N LEU A 75 25.20 -5.34 21.17
CA LEU A 75 23.76 -5.27 20.97
C LEU A 75 23.34 -5.85 19.61
N ALA A 76 24.12 -5.61 18.55
CA ALA A 76 23.90 -6.24 17.24
C ALA A 76 23.90 -7.77 17.36
N ARG A 77 24.86 -8.35 18.08
CA ARG A 77 24.88 -9.80 18.38
C ARG A 77 23.64 -10.24 19.15
N GLN A 78 23.17 -9.47 20.13
CA GLN A 78 21.96 -9.80 20.90
C GLN A 78 20.64 -9.66 20.12
N LEU A 79 20.60 -8.79 19.11
CA LEU A 79 19.47 -8.62 18.20
C LEU A 79 19.40 -9.72 17.14
N LEU A 80 20.56 -10.28 16.77
CA LEU A 80 20.69 -11.40 15.84
C LEU A 80 20.60 -12.76 16.54
N ALA A 81 20.88 -12.85 17.84
CA ALA A 81 20.77 -14.08 18.59
C ALA A 81 19.27 -14.47 18.80
N PRO A 82 18.90 -15.73 18.54
CA PRO A 82 17.55 -16.24 18.81
C PRO A 82 17.19 -16.08 20.30
N GLY A 83 15.92 -15.80 20.59
CA GLY A 83 15.48 -15.46 21.95
C GLY A 83 15.45 -16.68 22.88
N PRO A 84 15.68 -16.53 24.19
CA PRO A 84 15.57 -17.64 25.15
C PRO A 84 14.13 -18.20 25.30
N GLY A 85 13.13 -17.49 24.77
CA GLY A 85 11.74 -17.98 24.66
C GLY A 85 11.49 -18.88 23.44
N GLU A 86 12.32 -18.80 22.40
CA GLU A 86 12.27 -19.71 21.25
C GLU A 86 12.91 -21.07 21.59
N ALA A 87 13.86 -21.09 22.53
CA ALA A 87 14.51 -22.31 23.01
C ALA A 87 13.73 -23.08 24.10
N ARG A 88 12.71 -22.48 24.74
CA ARG A 88 12.03 -23.04 25.93
C ARG A 88 10.78 -23.89 25.65
N GLN A 89 10.39 -24.12 24.40
CA GLN A 89 9.32 -25.06 24.04
C GLN A 89 9.82 -26.47 23.69
N ALA A 90 11.10 -26.77 23.92
CA ALA A 90 11.65 -28.10 23.68
C ALA A 90 12.30 -28.67 24.94
N GLU A 91 11.69 -29.74 25.47
CA GLU A 91 12.32 -30.73 26.34
C GLU A 91 11.67 -32.11 26.04
N PRO A 92 12.38 -33.25 26.19
CA PRO A 92 13.41 -33.63 25.24
C PRO A 92 13.25 -35.08 24.71
N ALA A 93 13.71 -35.33 23.49
CA ALA A 93 14.30 -36.60 23.07
C ALA A 93 15.26 -36.37 21.89
N GLY A 94 16.58 -36.42 22.17
CA GLY A 94 17.66 -36.69 21.20
C GLY A 94 18.10 -35.57 20.22
N ALA A 95 19.26 -34.95 20.53
CA ALA A 95 20.35 -34.42 19.66
C ALA A 95 20.09 -34.16 18.14
N SER A 96 20.45 -33.04 17.48
CA SER A 96 21.33 -31.87 17.70
C SER A 96 20.95 -30.72 16.73
N PRO A 97 21.26 -29.43 17.00
CA PRO A 97 20.88 -28.31 16.13
C PRO A 97 22.00 -27.89 15.15
N GLY A 98 21.69 -27.77 13.85
CA GLY A 98 22.59 -27.09 12.90
C GLY A 98 22.57 -27.55 11.44
N ALA A 99 21.43 -27.89 10.84
CA ALA A 99 21.41 -28.28 9.43
C ALA A 99 21.44 -27.04 8.49
N LEU A 100 22.60 -26.83 7.88
CA LEU A 100 22.79 -26.14 6.59
C LEU A 100 22.86 -27.24 5.53
N ILE A 101 21.98 -27.19 4.51
CA ILE A 101 22.00 -28.15 3.41
C ILE A 101 22.64 -27.47 2.20
N GLU A 102 23.73 -28.05 1.69
CA GLU A 102 24.50 -27.52 0.55
C GLU A 102 23.80 -27.75 -0.81
N PRO A 103 24.16 -27.00 -1.86
CA PRO A 103 23.61 -27.17 -3.20
C PRO A 103 23.87 -28.59 -3.77
N GLY A 104 22.81 -29.30 -4.15
CA GLY A 104 22.86 -30.64 -4.77
C GLY A 104 22.28 -31.77 -3.92
N ALA A 105 21.73 -31.49 -2.74
CA ALA A 105 21.10 -32.50 -1.90
C ALA A 105 19.71 -32.93 -2.43
N LEU A 106 19.61 -34.16 -2.93
CA LEU A 106 18.34 -34.82 -3.21
C LEU A 106 17.65 -35.20 -1.89
N ILE A 107 16.52 -34.57 -1.59
CA ILE A 107 15.66 -34.93 -0.45
C ILE A 107 14.59 -35.90 -0.95
N GLU A 108 14.59 -37.13 -0.43
CA GLU A 108 13.62 -38.16 -0.84
C GLU A 108 12.17 -37.82 -0.43
N PRO A 109 11.16 -38.30 -1.19
CA PRO A 109 9.76 -38.17 -0.81
C PRO A 109 9.50 -38.82 0.55
N GLY A 110 9.12 -38.00 1.54
CA GLY A 110 8.85 -38.43 2.92
C GLY A 110 9.81 -37.90 3.98
N ALA A 111 10.85 -37.14 3.58
CA ALA A 111 11.76 -36.53 4.54
C ALA A 111 11.07 -35.42 5.36
N LEU A 112 11.16 -35.53 6.70
CA LEU A 112 10.76 -34.48 7.63
C LEU A 112 11.85 -33.39 7.67
N ILE A 113 11.51 -32.18 7.22
CA ILE A 113 12.35 -31.00 7.38
C ILE A 113 11.99 -30.33 8.71
N GLU A 114 12.98 -30.13 9.57
CA GLU A 114 12.78 -29.56 10.91
C GLU A 114 12.38 -28.07 10.90
N PRO A 115 11.71 -27.58 11.95
CA PRO A 115 11.39 -26.16 12.11
C PRO A 115 12.65 -25.29 12.14
N GLY A 116 12.77 -24.35 11.19
CA GLY A 116 13.90 -23.43 11.08
C GLY A 116 14.84 -23.66 9.89
N ALA A 117 14.61 -24.71 9.09
CA ALA A 117 15.33 -24.89 7.83
C ALA A 117 15.00 -23.76 6.84
N LEU A 118 16.04 -23.08 6.35
CA LEU A 118 15.90 -22.12 5.26
C LEU A 118 15.87 -22.90 3.94
N ILE A 119 14.71 -23.01 3.32
CA ILE A 119 14.57 -23.68 2.02
C ILE A 119 15.03 -22.70 0.94
N GLU A 120 16.18 -23.00 0.30
CA GLU A 120 16.69 -22.21 -0.83
C GLU A 120 15.68 -22.14 -1.98
N PRO A 121 15.71 -21.09 -2.82
CA PRO A 121 14.86 -20.94 -4.00
C PRO A 121 14.64 -22.23 -4.79
N GLY A 122 15.71 -22.99 -5.05
CA GLY A 122 15.68 -24.25 -5.78
C GLY A 122 14.80 -25.33 -5.15
N ALA A 123 14.83 -25.50 -3.83
CA ALA A 123 14.08 -26.57 -3.17
C ALA A 123 12.56 -26.36 -3.17
N LEU A 124 12.07 -25.11 -3.19
CA LEU A 124 10.63 -24.86 -3.44
C LEU A 124 10.25 -25.18 -4.89
N ILE A 125 11.12 -24.89 -5.85
CA ILE A 125 10.87 -25.18 -7.26
C ILE A 125 10.86 -26.70 -7.48
N GLU A 126 11.79 -27.44 -6.88
CA GLU A 126 11.83 -28.91 -6.96
C GLU A 126 10.59 -29.56 -6.33
N ALA A 127 10.20 -29.14 -5.12
CA ALA A 127 8.99 -29.63 -4.46
C ALA A 127 7.73 -29.34 -5.29
N ALA A 128 7.69 -28.18 -5.93
CA ALA A 128 6.62 -27.77 -6.81
C ALA A 128 6.60 -28.55 -8.14
N ALA A 129 7.77 -28.84 -8.71
CA ALA A 129 7.93 -29.61 -9.94
C ALA A 129 7.56 -31.09 -9.78
N ALA A 130 7.63 -31.62 -8.55
CA ALA A 130 7.17 -32.96 -8.22
C ALA A 130 5.64 -33.09 -8.15
N LEU A 131 4.88 -31.99 -8.20
CA LEU A 131 3.42 -32.02 -8.17
C LEU A 131 2.84 -32.47 -9.53
N PRO A 132 1.74 -33.23 -9.53
CA PRO A 132 1.06 -33.56 -10.77
C PRO A 132 0.56 -32.29 -11.48
N PRO A 133 0.56 -32.26 -12.82
CA PRO A 133 0.12 -31.10 -13.58
C PRO A 133 -1.34 -30.76 -13.28
N THR A 134 -1.62 -29.51 -12.95
CA THR A 134 -2.92 -29.05 -12.44
C THR A 134 -3.96 -28.74 -13.52
N GLY A 135 -3.62 -28.88 -14.80
CA GLY A 135 -4.50 -28.58 -15.96
C GLY A 135 -4.90 -27.10 -16.12
N THR A 136 -4.76 -26.31 -15.06
CA THR A 136 -4.99 -24.86 -14.96
C THR A 136 -3.91 -24.25 -14.05
N PRO A 137 -3.59 -22.95 -14.21
CA PRO A 137 -2.63 -22.29 -13.32
C PRO A 137 -3.07 -22.40 -11.87
N VAL A 138 -2.15 -22.72 -10.95
CA VAL A 138 -2.42 -22.77 -9.52
C VAL A 138 -1.42 -21.92 -8.74
N LEU A 139 -1.92 -21.06 -7.87
CA LEU A 139 -1.14 -20.22 -6.97
C LEU A 139 -1.25 -20.74 -5.54
N ALA A 140 -0.14 -21.27 -5.00
CA ALA A 140 -0.03 -21.68 -3.60
C ALA A 140 0.61 -20.55 -2.79
N VAL A 141 -0.11 -19.92 -1.87
CA VAL A 141 0.34 -18.74 -1.11
C VAL A 141 0.34 -19.00 0.39
N GLY A 142 1.52 -18.86 0.98
CA GLY A 142 1.78 -18.87 2.40
C GLY A 142 1.37 -17.58 3.09
N VAL A 143 0.69 -17.74 4.23
CA VAL A 143 0.21 -16.65 5.07
C VAL A 143 0.83 -16.78 6.46
N GLY A 144 1.66 -15.81 6.82
CA GLY A 144 2.18 -15.67 8.18
C GLY A 144 1.08 -15.24 9.18
N PRO A 145 1.21 -15.63 10.46
CA PRO A 145 0.20 -15.34 11.46
C PRO A 145 0.05 -13.83 11.72
N GLY A 146 -1.20 -13.39 11.87
CA GLY A 146 -1.53 -11.97 12.11
C GLY A 146 -1.27 -11.06 10.90
N CYS A 147 -1.08 -11.62 9.71
CA CYS A 147 -0.90 -10.84 8.51
C CYS A 147 -2.23 -10.23 8.05
N VAL A 148 -2.47 -8.96 8.42
CA VAL A 148 -3.64 -8.15 8.01
C VAL A 148 -3.81 -8.16 6.48
N PHE A 149 -2.70 -8.20 5.74
CA PHE A 149 -2.71 -8.32 4.30
C PHE A 149 -3.39 -9.61 3.83
N CYS A 150 -3.04 -10.74 4.43
CA CYS A 150 -3.59 -12.02 4.02
C CYS A 150 -5.06 -12.15 4.42
N GLU A 151 -5.47 -11.55 5.54
CA GLU A 151 -6.89 -11.40 5.87
C GLU A 151 -7.65 -10.64 4.78
N GLN A 152 -7.07 -9.56 4.25
CA GLN A 152 -7.63 -8.87 3.10
C GLN A 152 -7.75 -9.79 1.89
N LEU A 153 -6.65 -10.46 1.51
CA LEU A 153 -6.62 -11.30 0.32
C LEU A 153 -7.67 -12.41 0.40
N ILE A 154 -7.81 -13.05 1.57
CA ILE A 154 -8.84 -14.05 1.83
C ILE A 154 -10.22 -13.44 1.61
N ALA A 155 -10.48 -12.26 2.18
CA ALA A 155 -11.77 -11.60 2.07
C ALA A 155 -12.08 -11.14 0.63
N ASP A 156 -11.09 -10.66 -0.13
CA ASP A 156 -11.22 -10.31 -1.55
C ASP A 156 -11.57 -11.54 -2.38
N LEU A 157 -10.85 -12.65 -2.19
CA LEU A 157 -11.11 -13.90 -2.91
C LEU A 157 -12.49 -14.48 -2.54
N THR A 158 -12.86 -14.47 -1.26
CA THR A 158 -14.19 -14.89 -0.81
C THR A 158 -15.28 -14.03 -1.46
N ALA A 159 -15.12 -12.71 -1.48
CA ALA A 159 -16.10 -11.81 -2.07
C ALA A 159 -16.21 -11.96 -3.59
N THR A 160 -15.08 -12.19 -4.28
CA THR A 160 -15.03 -12.47 -5.72
C THR A 160 -15.79 -13.74 -6.06
N VAL A 161 -15.49 -14.85 -5.37
CA VAL A 161 -16.17 -16.15 -5.59
C VAL A 161 -17.67 -16.05 -5.24
N ALA A 162 -18.03 -15.35 -4.16
CA ALA A 162 -19.43 -15.14 -3.78
C ALA A 162 -20.19 -14.25 -4.79
N GLY A 163 -19.47 -13.38 -5.52
CA GLY A 163 -20.01 -12.60 -6.63
C GLY A 163 -20.38 -13.43 -7.86
N GLY A 164 -19.96 -14.69 -7.92
CA GLY A 164 -20.17 -15.60 -9.05
C GLY A 164 -19.07 -15.54 -10.10
N ASP A 165 -18.01 -14.76 -9.88
CA ASP A 165 -16.87 -14.68 -10.78
C ASP A 165 -16.03 -15.96 -10.67
N ARG A 166 -15.66 -16.51 -11.84
CA ARG A 166 -14.77 -17.67 -11.92
C ARG A 166 -13.33 -17.18 -11.96
N LEU A 167 -12.53 -17.60 -10.98
CA LEU A 167 -11.10 -17.37 -11.01
C LEU A 167 -10.48 -18.19 -12.16
N GLY A 168 -9.65 -17.54 -12.98
CA GLY A 168 -8.86 -18.21 -14.02
C GLY A 168 -7.69 -19.03 -13.46
N VAL A 169 -7.37 -18.82 -12.18
CA VAL A 169 -6.29 -19.47 -11.43
C VAL A 169 -6.88 -20.15 -10.19
N GLY A 170 -6.46 -21.39 -9.92
CA GLY A 170 -6.73 -22.04 -8.65
C GLY A 170 -5.85 -21.44 -7.57
N VAL A 171 -6.36 -21.18 -6.38
CA VAL A 171 -5.60 -20.55 -5.29
C VAL A 171 -5.68 -21.44 -4.05
N VAL A 172 -4.53 -21.78 -3.48
CA VAL A 172 -4.43 -22.44 -2.17
C VAL A 172 -3.76 -21.46 -1.21
N LEU A 173 -4.54 -20.94 -0.26
CA LEU A 173 -4.03 -20.11 0.82
C LEU A 173 -3.82 -20.97 2.07
N SER A 174 -2.59 -20.97 2.60
CA SER A 174 -2.27 -21.72 3.82
C SER A 174 -1.62 -20.82 4.86
N GLY A 175 -2.27 -20.74 6.03
CA GLY A 175 -1.79 -20.00 7.21
C GLY A 175 -2.74 -20.17 8.39
N ASP A 176 -2.28 -19.88 9.60
CA ASP A 176 -3.08 -19.99 10.85
C ASP A 176 -3.76 -21.37 11.05
N GLY A 177 -3.10 -22.43 10.56
CA GLY A 177 -3.61 -23.81 10.66
C GLY A 177 -4.84 -24.10 9.82
N ARG A 178 -5.17 -23.26 8.83
CA ARG A 178 -6.29 -23.48 7.91
C ARG A 178 -5.87 -23.33 6.45
N ASP A 179 -6.25 -24.33 5.66
CA ASP A 179 -6.07 -24.33 4.22
C ASP A 179 -7.39 -23.86 3.57
N ARG A 180 -7.31 -22.86 2.71
CA ARG A 180 -8.45 -22.30 1.97
C ARG A 180 -8.19 -22.45 0.49
N VAL A 181 -9.21 -22.89 -0.24
CA VAL A 181 -9.12 -23.16 -1.68
C VAL A 181 -10.11 -22.26 -2.41
N PHE A 182 -9.64 -21.61 -3.47
CA PHE A 182 -10.47 -20.78 -4.34
C PHE A 182 -10.24 -21.17 -5.80
N GLY A 183 -11.29 -21.20 -6.62
CA GLY A 183 -11.15 -21.52 -8.04
C GLY A 183 -10.85 -23.00 -8.32
N PRO A 184 -10.33 -23.33 -9.52
CA PRO A 184 -10.16 -24.70 -9.99
C PRO A 184 -8.89 -25.36 -9.43
N VAL A 185 -8.92 -25.83 -8.18
CA VAL A 185 -7.81 -26.64 -7.60
C VAL A 185 -8.25 -28.11 -7.52
N PRO A 186 -7.51 -29.05 -8.13
CA PRO A 186 -7.79 -30.48 -7.97
C PRO A 186 -7.67 -30.91 -6.50
N GLU A 187 -8.64 -31.69 -6.00
CA GLU A 187 -8.71 -32.11 -4.59
C GLU A 187 -7.43 -32.82 -4.13
N HIS A 188 -6.88 -33.70 -4.96
CA HIS A 188 -5.64 -34.43 -4.66
C HIS A 188 -4.41 -33.52 -4.56
N ALA A 189 -4.44 -32.32 -5.15
CA ALA A 189 -3.34 -31.38 -5.14
C ALA A 189 -3.36 -30.45 -3.92
N VAL A 190 -4.50 -30.31 -3.22
CA VAL A 190 -4.68 -29.30 -2.15
C VAL A 190 -3.65 -29.47 -1.03
N ALA A 191 -3.47 -30.68 -0.49
CA ALA A 191 -2.56 -30.88 0.64
C ALA A 191 -1.07 -30.63 0.28
N PRO A 192 -0.54 -31.15 -0.85
CA PRO A 192 0.80 -30.80 -1.32
C PRO A 192 0.99 -29.30 -1.60
N LEU A 193 0.00 -28.65 -2.23
CA LEU A 193 0.02 -27.20 -2.50
C LEU A 193 0.01 -26.39 -1.20
N ALA A 194 -0.75 -26.81 -0.20
CA ALA A 194 -0.76 -26.18 1.10
C ALA A 194 0.58 -26.33 1.83
N ALA A 195 1.25 -27.47 1.70
CA ALA A 195 2.61 -27.65 2.21
C ALA A 195 3.60 -26.70 1.52
N LEU A 196 3.52 -26.59 0.19
CA LEU A 196 4.33 -25.65 -0.60
C LEU A 196 4.09 -24.19 -0.19
N ALA A 197 2.82 -23.81 0.00
CA ALA A 197 2.44 -22.49 0.51
C ALA A 197 3.05 -22.22 1.89
N ARG A 198 2.94 -23.15 2.85
CA ARG A 198 3.56 -22.97 4.18
C ARG A 198 5.08 -22.83 4.10
N ALA A 199 5.71 -23.61 3.22
CA ALA A 199 7.14 -23.57 3.00
C ALA A 199 7.63 -22.24 2.39
N SER A 200 6.76 -21.45 1.75
CA SER A 200 7.13 -20.13 1.21
C SER A 200 7.19 -19.04 2.28
N VAL A 201 6.42 -19.15 3.38
CA VAL A 201 6.26 -18.11 4.42
C VAL A 201 7.57 -17.45 4.89
N PRO A 202 8.67 -18.19 5.13
CA PRO A 202 9.95 -17.58 5.55
C PRO A 202 10.53 -16.55 4.57
N ARG A 203 10.09 -16.54 3.31
CA ARG A 203 10.53 -15.60 2.26
C ARG A 203 9.81 -14.24 2.31
N GLY A 204 8.83 -14.10 3.19
CA GLY A 204 7.98 -12.93 3.30
C GLY A 204 6.52 -13.31 3.35
N THR A 205 5.69 -12.40 3.83
CA THR A 205 4.24 -12.58 3.81
C THR A 205 3.58 -11.37 3.14
N PRO A 206 2.75 -11.57 2.11
CA PRO A 206 2.45 -12.86 1.48
C PRO A 206 3.65 -13.35 0.63
N SER A 207 3.77 -14.66 0.48
CA SER A 207 4.66 -15.28 -0.50
C SER A 207 4.04 -16.57 -0.98
N GLY A 208 4.47 -17.08 -2.13
CA GLY A 208 3.91 -18.28 -2.70
C GLY A 208 4.68 -18.82 -3.88
N VAL A 209 4.07 -19.77 -4.56
CA VAL A 209 4.57 -20.36 -5.80
C VAL A 209 3.40 -20.45 -6.78
N LEU A 210 3.59 -19.85 -7.96
CA LEU A 210 2.73 -20.06 -9.12
C LEU A 210 3.17 -21.33 -9.84
N LEU A 211 2.21 -22.18 -10.18
CA LEU A 211 2.34 -23.41 -10.95
C LEU A 211 1.59 -23.23 -12.28
N PRO A 212 2.25 -22.75 -13.34
CA PRO A 212 1.61 -22.65 -14.65
C PRO A 212 1.46 -24.04 -15.28
N PRO A 213 0.42 -24.29 -16.10
CA PRO A 213 0.25 -25.57 -16.79
C PRO A 213 1.42 -25.85 -17.74
N GLY A 214 2.17 -26.92 -17.48
CA GLY A 214 3.26 -27.37 -18.36
C GLY A 214 4.50 -26.46 -18.38
N ALA A 215 4.61 -25.52 -17.43
CA ALA A 215 5.81 -24.69 -17.27
C ALA A 215 6.42 -24.88 -15.87
N GLU A 216 7.62 -24.34 -15.68
CA GLU A 216 8.31 -24.41 -14.41
C GLU A 216 7.58 -23.60 -13.32
N PRO A 217 7.59 -24.08 -12.05
CA PRO A 217 7.09 -23.32 -10.91
C PRO A 217 7.83 -22.00 -10.73
N ARG A 218 7.09 -20.92 -10.47
CA ARG A 218 7.64 -19.58 -10.29
C ARG A 218 7.38 -19.06 -8.87
N PRO A 219 8.41 -18.70 -8.08
CA PRO A 219 8.20 -18.10 -6.78
C PRO A 219 7.57 -16.71 -6.94
N VAL A 220 6.68 -16.35 -6.02
CA VAL A 220 6.05 -15.03 -5.95
C VAL A 220 6.19 -14.50 -4.53
N ILE A 221 6.69 -13.28 -4.39
CA ILE A 221 7.04 -12.70 -3.09
C ILE A 221 6.46 -11.30 -3.03
N GLY A 222 5.74 -11.02 -1.95
CA GLY A 222 5.12 -9.72 -1.75
C GLY A 222 3.74 -9.64 -2.38
N TYR A 223 3.07 -8.53 -2.05
CA TYR A 223 1.68 -8.31 -2.41
C TYR A 223 1.50 -8.06 -3.91
N ASP A 224 2.33 -7.19 -4.45
CA ASP A 224 2.39 -6.82 -5.86
C ASP A 224 2.45 -8.07 -6.76
N GLN A 225 3.39 -8.99 -6.49
CA GLN A 225 3.55 -10.19 -7.30
C GLN A 225 2.38 -11.18 -7.14
N VAL A 226 1.92 -11.40 -5.90
CA VAL A 226 0.78 -12.29 -5.63
C VAL A 226 -0.49 -11.77 -6.31
N THR A 227 -0.74 -10.47 -6.25
CA THR A 227 -1.90 -9.87 -6.89
C THR A 227 -1.78 -9.81 -8.40
N ALA A 228 -0.58 -9.55 -8.94
CA ALA A 228 -0.35 -9.57 -10.38
C ALA A 228 -0.71 -10.94 -10.98
N VAL A 229 -0.28 -12.03 -10.33
CA VAL A 229 -0.63 -13.41 -10.73
C VAL A 229 -2.13 -13.66 -10.69
N LEU A 230 -2.83 -13.14 -9.68
CA LEU A 230 -4.27 -13.36 -9.56
C LEU A 230 -5.06 -12.65 -10.65
N ILE A 231 -4.59 -11.50 -11.13
CA ILE A 231 -5.24 -10.71 -12.19
C ILE A 231 -4.84 -11.23 -13.57
N HIS A 232 -3.55 -11.53 -13.76
CA HIS A 232 -2.92 -11.97 -15.00
C HIS A 232 -2.09 -13.23 -14.75
N PRO A 233 -2.73 -14.41 -14.65
CA PRO A 233 -2.02 -15.65 -14.32
C PRO A 233 -1.01 -16.07 -15.40
N ASP A 234 -1.22 -15.65 -16.64
CA ASP A 234 -0.35 -15.95 -17.78
C ASP A 234 0.81 -14.96 -17.94
N ASP A 235 0.67 -13.74 -17.41
CA ASP A 235 1.66 -12.66 -17.50
C ASP A 235 1.74 -11.89 -16.18
N PRO A 236 2.39 -12.48 -15.16
CA PRO A 236 2.43 -11.90 -13.83
C PRO A 236 3.43 -10.74 -13.69
N ASP A 237 4.21 -10.45 -14.73
CA ASP A 237 5.08 -9.28 -14.80
C ASP A 237 4.39 -8.12 -15.55
N ASP A 238 3.06 -8.24 -15.80
CA ASP A 238 2.27 -7.17 -16.40
C ASP A 238 2.08 -6.01 -15.41
N ASP A 239 2.87 -4.95 -15.61
CA ASP A 239 2.84 -3.66 -14.90
C ASP A 239 1.46 -2.94 -14.94
N ARG A 240 0.47 -3.51 -15.64
CA ARG A 240 -0.93 -3.02 -15.66
C ARG A 240 -1.64 -3.14 -14.32
N VAL A 241 -1.07 -3.87 -13.37
CA VAL A 241 -1.63 -4.05 -12.04
C VAL A 241 -1.14 -2.95 -11.11
N VAL A 242 -1.93 -1.88 -10.98
CA VAL A 242 -1.72 -0.90 -9.90
C VAL A 242 -2.44 -1.42 -8.68
N VAL A 243 -1.71 -2.12 -7.82
CA VAL A 243 -2.22 -2.44 -6.50
C VAL A 243 -1.98 -1.28 -5.56
N GLN A 244 -3.02 -0.51 -5.27
CA GLN A 244 -2.97 0.29 -4.05
C GLN A 244 -2.91 -0.69 -2.88
N GLY A 245 -1.77 -0.71 -2.18
CA GLY A 245 -1.56 -1.49 -0.96
C GLY A 245 -2.82 -1.40 -0.08
N PRO A 246 -3.32 -2.52 0.46
CA PRO A 246 -4.54 -2.48 1.24
C PRO A 246 -4.32 -1.57 2.42
N SER A 247 -5.05 -0.46 2.44
CA SER A 247 -5.19 0.31 3.65
C SER A 247 -5.92 -0.55 4.68
N SER A 248 -5.60 -0.43 5.95
CA SER A 248 -6.27 -1.17 7.05
C SER A 248 -7.80 -1.14 7.05
N CYS A 249 -8.42 -0.20 6.33
CA CYS A 249 -9.87 -0.10 6.19
C CYS A 249 -10.49 -1.09 5.19
N SER A 250 -9.75 -1.62 4.22
CA SER A 250 -10.31 -2.54 3.21
C SER A 250 -10.74 -3.87 3.83
N VAL A 251 -10.14 -4.29 4.95
CA VAL A 251 -10.42 -5.60 5.59
C VAL A 251 -11.81 -5.59 6.24
N ASN A 252 -12.17 -4.44 6.82
CA ASN A 252 -13.48 -4.21 7.41
C ASN A 252 -14.58 -4.09 6.35
N VAL A 253 -14.21 -3.74 5.12
CA VAL A 253 -15.14 -3.62 4.00
C VAL A 253 -15.48 -4.99 3.42
N THR A 254 -14.52 -5.89 3.31
CA THR A 254 -14.72 -7.18 2.61
C THR A 254 -15.32 -8.27 3.46
N SER A 255 -15.18 -8.16 4.78
CA SER A 255 -15.76 -9.09 5.76
C SER A 255 -17.28 -8.96 5.96
N GLY A 256 -17.93 -7.94 5.38
CA GLY A 256 -19.37 -7.73 5.52
C GLY A 256 -20.19 -8.67 4.63
N ALA A 257 -21.11 -9.45 5.22
CA ALA A 257 -22.08 -10.25 4.48
C ALA A 257 -22.82 -9.40 3.42
N GLY A 258 -22.95 -9.94 2.20
CA GLY A 258 -23.62 -9.24 1.09
C GLY A 258 -22.76 -8.20 0.36
N THR A 259 -21.44 -8.26 0.51
CA THR A 259 -20.51 -7.53 -0.37
C THR A 259 -20.40 -8.27 -1.70
N ARG A 260 -20.60 -7.55 -2.81
CA ARG A 260 -20.34 -8.03 -4.16
C ARG A 260 -19.18 -7.24 -4.75
N VAL A 261 -18.35 -7.90 -5.54
CA VAL A 261 -17.18 -7.31 -6.18
C VAL A 261 -17.37 -7.38 -7.68
N TRP A 262 -17.01 -6.31 -8.36
CA TRP A 262 -16.95 -6.25 -9.81
C TRP A 262 -15.53 -5.87 -10.22
N PRO A 263 -14.80 -6.73 -10.94
CA PRO A 263 -13.55 -6.37 -11.59
C PRO A 263 -13.85 -5.44 -12.77
N VAL A 264 -13.70 -4.13 -12.61
CA VAL A 264 -14.04 -3.14 -13.64
C VAL A 264 -12.81 -2.75 -14.44
N ARG A 265 -12.88 -2.82 -15.78
CA ARG A 265 -11.78 -2.37 -16.64
C ARG A 265 -11.72 -0.84 -16.69
N ALA A 266 -10.57 -0.29 -16.33
CA ALA A 266 -10.24 1.13 -16.40
C ALA A 266 -9.01 1.32 -17.31
N GLY A 267 -9.25 1.52 -18.61
CA GLY A 267 -8.18 1.56 -19.61
C GLY A 267 -7.47 0.21 -19.70
N ARG A 268 -6.15 0.20 -19.41
CA ARG A 268 -5.35 -1.04 -19.35
C ARG A 268 -5.37 -1.73 -17.99
N ARG A 269 -6.00 -1.12 -16.97
CA ARG A 269 -6.04 -1.62 -15.59
C ARG A 269 -7.35 -2.33 -15.30
N ILE A 270 -7.32 -3.21 -14.30
CA ILE A 270 -8.51 -3.76 -13.67
C ILE A 270 -8.62 -3.20 -12.26
N VAL A 271 -9.76 -2.61 -11.92
CA VAL A 271 -10.05 -1.99 -10.63
C VAL A 271 -11.18 -2.77 -9.98
N GLY A 272 -10.94 -3.39 -8.82
CA GLY A 272 -11.99 -4.06 -8.06
C GLY A 272 -12.90 -3.03 -7.40
N VAL A 273 -14.19 -3.04 -7.76
CA VAL A 273 -15.22 -2.22 -7.13
C VAL A 273 -16.08 -3.12 -6.24
N GLY A 274 -15.93 -3.02 -4.93
CA GLY A 274 -16.80 -3.67 -3.96
C GLY A 274 -18.01 -2.79 -3.63
N ALA A 275 -19.22 -3.34 -3.63
CA ALA A 275 -20.39 -2.66 -3.07
C ALA A 275 -21.14 -3.55 -2.09
N ARG A 276 -21.70 -2.94 -1.04
CA ARG A 276 -22.33 -3.67 0.07
C ARG A 276 -23.85 -3.43 0.15
N GLY A 277 -24.60 -4.49 0.44
CA GLY A 277 -26.01 -4.42 0.78
C GLY A 277 -26.85 -3.77 -0.33
N ALA A 278 -27.65 -2.76 0.01
CA ALA A 278 -28.50 -2.08 -0.97
C ALA A 278 -27.71 -1.38 -2.09
N ALA A 279 -26.49 -0.90 -1.82
CA ALA A 279 -25.63 -0.33 -2.86
C ALA A 279 -25.30 -1.37 -3.94
N ALA A 280 -25.04 -2.61 -3.52
CA ALA A 280 -24.72 -3.69 -4.43
C ALA A 280 -25.87 -3.97 -5.41
N ALA A 281 -27.12 -4.02 -4.91
CA ALA A 281 -28.29 -4.24 -5.76
C ALA A 281 -28.53 -3.09 -6.74
N GLU A 282 -28.38 -1.84 -6.28
CA GLU A 282 -28.65 -0.65 -7.10
C GLU A 282 -27.57 -0.38 -8.15
N LEU A 283 -26.32 -0.77 -7.89
CA LEU A 283 -25.20 -0.58 -8.81
C LEU A 283 -24.92 -1.80 -9.70
N ALA A 284 -25.55 -2.95 -9.43
CA ALA A 284 -25.27 -4.22 -10.11
C ALA A 284 -25.39 -4.14 -11.63
N GLY A 285 -26.38 -3.43 -12.17
CA GLY A 285 -26.54 -3.29 -13.62
C GLY A 285 -25.36 -2.55 -14.26
N TRP A 286 -25.05 -1.35 -13.75
CA TRP A 286 -23.97 -0.52 -14.28
C TRP A 286 -22.57 -1.14 -14.10
N LEU A 287 -22.32 -1.78 -12.95
CA LEU A 287 -21.06 -2.48 -12.68
C LEU A 287 -20.96 -3.80 -13.46
N GLY A 288 -22.06 -4.54 -13.60
CA GLY A 288 -22.12 -5.79 -14.36
C GLY A 288 -21.78 -5.59 -15.83
N GLU A 289 -22.32 -4.55 -16.47
CA GLU A 289 -22.02 -4.20 -17.87
C GLU A 289 -20.54 -3.87 -18.12
N ARG A 290 -19.81 -3.43 -17.08
CA ARG A 290 -18.39 -3.05 -17.16
C ARG A 290 -17.44 -4.10 -16.57
N SER A 291 -17.98 -5.17 -16.00
CA SER A 291 -17.18 -6.21 -15.40
C SER A 291 -16.36 -6.92 -16.47
N ALA A 292 -15.06 -7.04 -16.24
CA ALA A 292 -14.15 -7.80 -17.08
C ALA A 292 -14.09 -9.29 -16.70
N GLY A 293 -14.77 -9.69 -15.61
CA GLY A 293 -14.61 -10.99 -14.97
C GLY A 293 -13.22 -11.17 -14.33
N GLY A 294 -13.03 -12.32 -13.68
CA GLY A 294 -11.76 -12.67 -13.02
C GLY A 294 -11.60 -12.05 -11.63
N TYR A 295 -10.37 -12.02 -11.13
CA TYR A 295 -10.04 -11.41 -9.85
C TYR A 295 -9.60 -9.96 -10.03
N ALA A 296 -10.05 -9.11 -9.11
CA ALA A 296 -9.48 -7.78 -8.94
C ALA A 296 -9.40 -7.44 -7.45
N PRO A 297 -8.26 -6.94 -6.96
CA PRO A 297 -8.15 -6.45 -5.60
C PRO A 297 -9.14 -5.30 -5.41
N ILE A 298 -9.88 -5.32 -4.31
CA ILE A 298 -10.85 -4.26 -4.06
C ILE A 298 -10.10 -2.96 -3.79
N THR A 299 -10.24 -2.07 -4.75
CA THR A 299 -9.65 -0.73 -4.71
C THR A 299 -10.70 0.28 -4.32
N LEU A 300 -11.92 0.14 -4.87
CA LEU A 300 -13.03 1.03 -4.61
C LEU A 300 -14.11 0.32 -3.81
N THR A 301 -14.64 1.02 -2.80
CA THR A 301 -15.74 0.50 -1.99
C THR A 301 -16.92 1.45 -2.04
N VAL A 302 -18.12 0.91 -2.21
CA VAL A 302 -19.37 1.65 -2.05
C VAL A 302 -20.22 1.05 -0.95
N GLU A 303 -20.47 1.86 0.08
CA GLU A 303 -21.40 1.53 1.14
C GLU A 303 -22.62 2.44 1.07
N ARG A 304 -23.79 1.92 1.48
CA ARG A 304 -25.01 2.73 1.60
C ARG A 304 -25.60 2.70 3.01
N PRO A 305 -25.00 3.42 3.98
CA PRO A 305 -25.63 3.60 5.27
C PRO A 305 -26.84 4.54 5.13
N LYS A 306 -28.04 4.00 5.40
CA LYS A 306 -29.31 4.74 5.30
C LYS A 306 -29.51 5.29 3.88
N ASN A 307 -29.54 6.61 3.72
CA ASN A 307 -29.86 7.31 2.46
C ASN A 307 -28.64 7.97 1.80
N LEU A 308 -27.43 7.58 2.18
CA LEU A 308 -26.19 8.13 1.64
C LEU A 308 -25.35 7.00 1.05
N TYR A 309 -24.66 7.30 -0.04
CA TYR A 309 -23.58 6.46 -0.59
C TYR A 309 -22.26 7.04 -0.13
N LEU A 310 -21.42 6.19 0.44
CA LEU A 310 -20.06 6.51 0.81
C LEU A 310 -19.15 5.76 -0.16
N VAL A 311 -18.31 6.50 -0.88
CA VAL A 311 -17.33 5.93 -1.79
C VAL A 311 -15.95 6.05 -1.15
N TYR A 312 -15.25 4.93 -1.06
CA TYR A 312 -13.90 4.85 -0.53
C TYR A 312 -12.94 4.40 -1.63
N ASN A 313 -11.72 4.92 -1.58
CA ASN A 313 -10.57 4.43 -2.34
C ASN A 313 -9.52 3.93 -1.36
N GLY A 314 -9.30 2.61 -1.33
CA GLY A 314 -8.70 1.92 -0.21
C GLY A 314 -9.44 2.28 1.08
N GLY A 315 -8.81 3.08 1.94
CA GLY A 315 -9.32 3.47 3.25
C GLY A 315 -9.64 4.94 3.37
N GLY A 316 -9.37 5.69 2.31
CA GLY A 316 -9.76 7.09 2.20
C GLY A 316 -11.20 7.19 1.72
N MET A 317 -12.07 7.88 2.46
CA MET A 317 -13.40 8.22 1.95
C MET A 317 -13.25 9.38 0.95
N ILE A 318 -13.57 9.12 -0.32
CA ILE A 318 -13.38 10.08 -1.42
C ILE A 318 -14.66 10.81 -1.81
N ALA A 319 -15.84 10.25 -1.52
CA ALA A 319 -17.11 10.92 -1.80
C ALA A 319 -18.25 10.54 -0.85
N ARG A 320 -19.19 11.48 -0.68
CA ARG A 320 -20.47 11.29 0.01
C ARG A 320 -21.60 11.77 -0.87
N LEU A 321 -22.44 10.85 -1.33
CA LEU A 321 -23.40 11.07 -2.41
C LEU A 321 -24.80 10.68 -1.95
N ARG A 322 -25.82 11.24 -2.59
CA ARG A 322 -27.24 11.08 -2.16
C ARG A 322 -28.05 10.15 -3.06
N SER A 323 -27.57 9.89 -4.27
CA SER A 323 -28.30 9.12 -5.28
C SER A 323 -27.40 8.08 -5.94
N PRO A 324 -27.97 6.97 -6.45
CA PRO A 324 -27.24 6.02 -7.28
C PRO A 324 -26.60 6.69 -8.50
N ALA A 325 -27.29 7.64 -9.14
CA ALA A 325 -26.80 8.33 -10.33
C ALA A 325 -25.55 9.19 -10.05
N ASP A 326 -25.53 9.89 -8.91
CA ASP A 326 -24.33 10.62 -8.47
C ASP A 326 -23.17 9.65 -8.19
N THR A 327 -23.47 8.51 -7.56
CA THR A 327 -22.49 7.44 -7.28
C THR A 327 -21.90 6.88 -8.56
N VAL A 328 -22.72 6.59 -9.57
CA VAL A 328 -22.26 6.15 -10.88
C VAL A 328 -21.35 7.19 -11.54
N ARG A 329 -21.73 8.48 -11.54
CA ARG A 329 -20.87 9.55 -12.08
C ARG A 329 -19.53 9.65 -11.35
N CYS A 330 -19.56 9.53 -10.03
CA CYS A 330 -18.35 9.53 -9.21
C CYS A 330 -17.44 8.35 -9.52
N LEU A 331 -17.99 7.14 -9.59
CA LEU A 331 -17.23 5.95 -9.95
C LEU A 331 -16.65 6.07 -11.35
N GLN A 332 -17.43 6.54 -12.33
CA GLN A 332 -16.94 6.77 -13.69
C GLN A 332 -15.75 7.76 -13.69
N THR A 333 -15.86 8.89 -12.98
CA THR A 333 -14.76 9.88 -12.87
C THR A 333 -13.48 9.26 -12.29
N VAL A 334 -13.64 8.44 -11.25
CA VAL A 334 -12.51 7.76 -10.59
C VAL A 334 -11.89 6.70 -11.50
N LEU A 335 -12.72 5.92 -12.19
CA LEU A 335 -12.27 4.90 -13.14
C LEU A 335 -11.60 5.53 -14.37
N ASP A 336 -12.09 6.66 -14.86
CA ASP A 336 -11.45 7.42 -15.95
C ASP A 336 -10.08 7.93 -15.52
N ALA A 337 -9.93 8.37 -14.26
CA ALA A 337 -8.63 8.75 -13.71
C ALA A 337 -7.69 7.55 -13.59
N TYR A 338 -8.17 6.38 -13.15
CA TYR A 338 -7.40 5.13 -13.20
C TYR A 338 -7.02 4.73 -14.63
N ALA A 339 -7.90 4.95 -15.61
CA ALA A 339 -7.63 4.65 -17.01
C ALA A 339 -6.56 5.57 -17.60
N ALA A 340 -6.58 6.85 -17.21
CA ALA A 340 -5.63 7.85 -17.66
C ALA A 340 -4.24 7.64 -17.05
N GLN A 341 -4.12 7.11 -15.83
CA GLN A 341 -2.85 6.98 -15.11
C GLN A 341 -1.78 6.25 -15.95
N GLY A 342 -0.51 6.67 -15.90
CA GLY A 342 0.59 6.03 -16.64
C GLY A 342 0.50 6.11 -18.17
N ALA A 343 -0.55 6.74 -18.74
CA ALA A 343 -0.56 7.19 -20.13
C ALA A 343 0.16 8.55 -20.30
N GLY A 344 0.78 9.04 -19.23
CA GLY A 344 1.50 10.31 -19.22
C GLY A 344 2.74 10.26 -20.11
N ARG A 345 3.08 11.43 -20.66
CA ARG A 345 4.35 11.68 -21.32
C ARG A 345 5.47 11.79 -20.28
N ASP A 346 6.73 11.77 -20.70
CA ASP A 346 7.88 11.90 -19.80
C ASP A 346 7.90 13.20 -18.96
N ASP A 347 7.07 14.19 -19.33
CA ASP A 347 6.85 15.47 -18.63
C ASP A 347 5.58 15.47 -17.75
N GLN A 348 5.10 14.29 -17.36
CA GLN A 348 3.91 14.12 -16.52
C GLN A 348 4.16 13.15 -15.37
N ALA A 349 3.76 13.55 -14.17
CA ALA A 349 3.77 12.71 -12.97
C ALA A 349 2.36 12.59 -12.40
N ASP A 350 1.87 11.36 -12.23
CA ASP A 350 0.62 11.11 -11.51
C ASP A 350 0.90 11.09 -9.99
N VAL A 351 0.29 12.02 -9.26
CA VAL A 351 0.45 12.14 -7.79
C VAL A 351 -0.82 11.69 -7.09
N SER A 352 -0.68 10.75 -6.16
CA SER A 352 -1.79 10.27 -5.34
C SER A 352 -2.13 11.28 -4.23
N CYS A 353 -2.86 12.34 -4.56
CA CYS A 353 -3.35 13.34 -3.61
C CYS A 353 -4.83 13.69 -3.88
N GLY A 354 -5.51 14.20 -2.85
CA GLY A 354 -6.83 14.79 -3.05
C GLY A 354 -6.71 16.19 -3.66
N ALA A 355 -7.80 16.71 -4.21
CA ALA A 355 -7.87 18.08 -4.68
C ALA A 355 -9.17 18.76 -4.26
N LEU A 356 -9.07 20.00 -3.79
CA LEU A 356 -10.19 20.90 -3.58
C LEU A 356 -10.19 21.93 -4.71
N TRP A 357 -11.31 22.08 -5.38
CA TRP A 357 -11.49 23.06 -6.45
C TRP A 357 -12.48 24.15 -6.03
N ASN A 358 -12.15 25.40 -6.33
CA ASN A 358 -13.03 26.54 -6.17
C ASN A 358 -12.90 27.45 -7.41
N PRO A 359 -14.00 27.77 -8.11
CA PRO A 359 -13.95 28.62 -9.31
C PRO A 359 -13.28 29.98 -9.12
N ARG A 360 -13.29 30.53 -7.88
CA ARG A 360 -12.69 31.83 -7.55
C ARG A 360 -11.26 31.74 -7.03
N HIS A 361 -10.87 30.59 -6.48
CA HIS A 361 -9.61 30.43 -5.74
C HIS A 361 -8.67 29.38 -6.34
N GLY A 362 -9.07 28.69 -7.41
CA GLY A 362 -8.26 27.69 -8.10
C GLY A 362 -8.37 26.31 -7.45
N VAL A 363 -7.27 25.56 -7.48
CA VAL A 363 -7.16 24.19 -6.95
C VAL A 363 -6.17 24.16 -5.80
N VAL A 364 -6.53 23.46 -4.72
CA VAL A 364 -5.66 23.15 -3.60
C VAL A 364 -5.45 21.64 -3.56
N LEU A 365 -4.19 21.20 -3.67
CA LEU A 365 -3.83 19.80 -3.48
C LEU A 365 -3.77 19.50 -1.98
N VAL A 366 -4.34 18.36 -1.59
CA VAL A 366 -4.39 17.93 -0.19
C VAL A 366 -3.80 16.53 -0.07
N PRO A 367 -3.04 16.25 1.00
CA PRO A 367 -2.52 14.90 1.23
C PRO A 367 -3.66 13.88 1.26
N ASN A 368 -3.45 12.71 0.66
CA ASN A 368 -4.48 11.66 0.59
C ASN A 368 -5.08 11.27 1.97
N PRO A 369 -4.32 11.23 3.08
CA PRO A 369 -4.89 10.97 4.41
C PRO A 369 -5.96 11.98 4.85
N TRP A 370 -5.95 13.20 4.31
CA TRP A 370 -6.90 14.26 4.67
C TRP A 370 -8.21 14.16 3.90
N THR A 371 -8.21 13.45 2.76
CA THR A 371 -9.37 13.31 1.89
C THR A 371 -10.59 12.83 2.68
N SER A 372 -10.42 11.86 3.58
CA SER A 372 -11.49 11.37 4.46
C SER A 372 -12.13 12.46 5.31
N GLU A 373 -11.32 13.28 6.00
CA GLU A 373 -11.82 14.35 6.88
C GLU A 373 -12.48 15.48 6.08
N LEU A 374 -11.90 15.81 4.93
CA LEU A 374 -12.48 16.79 4.02
C LEU A 374 -13.81 16.30 3.44
N THR A 375 -13.93 15.02 3.08
CA THR A 375 -15.18 14.41 2.63
C THR A 375 -16.26 14.45 3.70
N LYS A 376 -15.92 14.17 4.97
CA LYS A 376 -16.86 14.33 6.11
C LYS A 376 -17.38 15.77 6.23
N ARG A 377 -16.53 16.75 5.91
CA ARG A 377 -16.83 18.19 5.94
C ARG A 377 -17.29 18.77 4.59
N SER A 378 -17.52 17.93 3.57
CA SER A 378 -17.85 18.35 2.19
C SER A 378 -19.03 19.33 2.10
N SER A 379 -20.04 19.20 2.95
CA SER A 379 -21.17 20.16 2.97
C SER A 379 -20.79 21.55 3.51
N ARG A 380 -19.80 21.65 4.41
CA ARG A 380 -19.26 22.95 4.87
C ARG A 380 -18.39 23.56 3.77
N LEU A 381 -17.51 22.75 3.16
CA LEU A 381 -16.68 23.15 2.02
C LEU A 381 -17.52 23.67 0.85
N GLY A 382 -18.58 22.95 0.48
CA GLY A 382 -19.50 23.36 -0.58
C GLY A 382 -20.18 24.70 -0.33
N ARG A 383 -20.55 25.01 0.93
CA ARG A 383 -21.08 26.34 1.29
C ARG A 383 -20.06 27.47 1.15
N ALA A 384 -18.77 27.15 1.27
CA ALA A 384 -17.67 28.08 1.03
C ALA A 384 -17.21 28.10 -0.45
N GLY A 385 -17.94 27.41 -1.35
CA GLY A 385 -17.63 27.34 -2.78
C GLY A 385 -16.56 26.31 -3.16
N TRP A 386 -16.05 25.54 -2.20
CA TRP A 386 -15.07 24.50 -2.43
C TRP A 386 -15.72 23.16 -2.76
N ARG A 387 -15.19 22.46 -3.76
CA ARG A 387 -15.63 21.13 -4.18
C ARG A 387 -14.47 20.15 -4.06
N LEU A 388 -14.71 19.03 -3.40
CA LEU A 388 -13.75 17.94 -3.39
C LEU A 388 -13.77 17.21 -4.73
N CYS A 389 -12.60 16.97 -5.30
CA CYS A 389 -12.44 16.14 -6.49
C CYS A 389 -12.09 14.72 -6.02
N PRO A 390 -12.87 13.70 -6.40
CA PRO A 390 -12.75 12.34 -5.88
C PRO A 390 -11.65 11.55 -6.61
N ALA A 391 -10.99 12.16 -7.60
CA ALA A 391 -10.00 11.50 -8.42
C ALA A 391 -8.87 10.97 -7.50
N PRO A 392 -8.48 9.70 -7.66
CA PRO A 392 -7.46 9.06 -6.84
C PRO A 392 -6.07 9.67 -7.09
N TYR A 393 -5.91 10.31 -8.25
CA TYR A 393 -4.68 10.96 -8.67
C TYR A 393 -4.96 12.35 -9.20
N VAL A 394 -4.01 13.24 -8.94
CA VAL A 394 -3.86 14.50 -9.66
C VAL A 394 -2.66 14.35 -10.57
N ARG A 395 -2.87 14.62 -11.85
CA ARG A 395 -1.78 14.63 -12.83
C ARG A 395 -1.05 15.96 -12.74
N LEU A 396 0.23 15.91 -12.39
CA LEU A 396 1.15 17.02 -12.55
C LEU A 396 1.76 16.93 -13.95
N THR A 397 1.93 18.06 -14.62
CA THR A 397 2.61 18.19 -15.91
C THR A 397 3.65 19.28 -15.77
N GLY A 398 4.93 18.95 -15.87
CA GLY A 398 6.02 19.92 -15.78
C GLY A 398 6.44 20.40 -17.15
N ARG A 399 6.77 21.69 -17.22
CA ARG A 399 7.65 22.27 -18.22
C ARG A 399 8.88 22.82 -17.48
N PRO A 400 10.02 23.00 -18.16
CA PRO A 400 11.24 23.53 -17.53
C PRO A 400 11.07 24.84 -16.77
N ASP A 401 9.99 25.58 -17.04
CA ASP A 401 9.68 26.88 -16.45
C ASP A 401 8.42 26.89 -15.57
N ARG A 402 7.56 25.85 -15.60
CA ARG A 402 6.26 25.81 -14.90
C ARG A 402 5.75 24.38 -14.71
N VAL A 403 5.22 24.06 -13.53
CA VAL A 403 4.45 22.82 -13.30
C VAL A 403 2.96 23.14 -13.36
N TRP A 404 2.11 22.25 -13.86
CA TRP A 404 0.66 22.43 -13.92
C TRP A 404 -0.04 21.21 -13.30
N ALA A 405 -1.09 21.39 -12.50
CA ALA A 405 -2.00 20.30 -12.14
C ALA A 405 -3.18 20.25 -13.10
N GLN A 406 -3.45 19.05 -13.59
CA GLN A 406 -4.71 18.69 -14.22
C GLN A 406 -5.56 17.94 -13.19
N VAL A 407 -6.70 18.54 -12.83
CA VAL A 407 -7.68 17.95 -11.92
C VAL A 407 -9.00 17.73 -12.65
N HIS A 408 -9.62 16.57 -12.42
CA HIS A 408 -10.90 16.19 -13.01
C HIS A 408 -12.04 16.38 -11.98
N PRO A 409 -12.84 17.46 -12.06
CA PRO A 409 -13.97 17.68 -11.15
C PRO A 409 -15.18 16.78 -11.48
N LEU A 410 -16.01 16.50 -10.45
CA LEU A 410 -17.17 15.59 -10.47
C LEU A 410 -18.40 16.01 -11.31
N THR A 411 -18.38 17.17 -11.95
CA THR A 411 -19.58 17.79 -12.58
C THR A 411 -19.17 18.65 -13.77
N ASP A 412 -20.14 19.08 -14.60
CA ASP A 412 -20.09 19.94 -15.80
C ASP A 412 -19.30 21.27 -15.72
N GLY A 413 -18.29 21.35 -14.85
CA GLY A 413 -17.25 22.37 -14.92
C GLY A 413 -16.46 22.23 -16.22
N PRO A 414 -15.90 23.35 -16.71
CA PRO A 414 -15.20 23.38 -17.99
C PRO A 414 -14.17 22.26 -18.07
N GLN A 415 -14.05 21.66 -19.26
CA GLN A 415 -12.99 20.71 -19.59
C GLN A 415 -11.67 21.27 -19.05
N THR A 416 -11.06 20.54 -18.10
CA THR A 416 -9.67 20.70 -17.65
C THR A 416 -9.25 22.17 -17.42
N ALA A 417 -9.33 22.68 -16.19
CA ALA A 417 -8.61 23.90 -15.87
C ALA A 417 -7.12 23.54 -15.61
N PRO A 418 -6.16 23.91 -16.47
CA PRO A 418 -4.74 23.76 -16.16
C PRO A 418 -4.39 24.76 -15.04
N VAL A 419 -3.82 24.27 -13.94
CA VAL A 419 -3.50 25.10 -12.77
C VAL A 419 -1.99 25.15 -12.59
N ALA A 420 -1.34 26.29 -12.87
CA ALA A 420 0.12 26.44 -12.84
C ALA A 420 0.67 26.60 -11.41
N PHE A 421 1.57 25.71 -10.98
CA PHE A 421 2.48 25.91 -9.86
C PHE A 421 3.78 26.55 -10.33
N ARG A 422 4.26 27.51 -9.54
CA ARG A 422 5.63 28.04 -9.64
C ARG A 422 6.39 27.61 -8.41
N ALA A 423 7.37 26.72 -8.56
CA ALA A 423 8.34 26.41 -7.52
C ALA A 423 9.62 27.19 -7.83
N GLU A 424 10.11 28.01 -6.92
CA GLU A 424 11.42 28.65 -7.10
C GLU A 424 12.53 27.63 -6.77
N PRO A 425 13.57 27.49 -7.61
CA PRO A 425 14.68 26.60 -7.32
C PRO A 425 15.46 27.08 -6.09
N PRO A 426 15.99 26.17 -5.24
CA PRO A 426 16.88 26.56 -4.17
C PRO A 426 18.20 27.10 -4.73
N PRO A 427 18.85 28.06 -4.05
CA PRO A 427 20.16 28.57 -4.46
C PRO A 427 21.21 27.44 -4.47
N GLU A 428 22.07 27.49 -5.47
CA GLU A 428 22.88 26.43 -6.07
C GLU A 428 23.70 25.54 -5.11
N ALA A 429 23.82 24.25 -5.47
CA ALA A 429 24.82 23.33 -4.94
C ALA A 429 26.16 23.47 -5.71
N ALA A 430 27.27 23.35 -5.00
CA ALA A 430 28.63 23.53 -5.51
C ALA A 430 29.05 22.48 -6.58
N PRO A 431 30.03 22.78 -7.44
CA PRO A 431 30.38 21.95 -8.59
C PRO A 431 31.21 20.72 -8.19
N GLY A 432 30.85 19.53 -8.69
CA GLY A 432 31.78 18.38 -8.71
C GLY A 432 31.17 16.98 -8.71
N GLU A 433 29.92 16.78 -8.30
CA GLU A 433 29.23 15.49 -8.38
C GLU A 433 27.91 15.63 -9.14
N PRO A 434 27.55 14.70 -10.03
CA PRO A 434 26.21 14.65 -10.60
C PRO A 434 25.23 14.19 -9.51
N ILE A 435 24.75 15.16 -8.73
CA ILE A 435 23.57 14.97 -7.90
C ILE A 435 22.39 14.88 -8.86
N ARG A 436 21.73 13.72 -8.91
CA ARG A 436 20.45 13.56 -9.61
C ARG A 436 19.41 14.38 -8.84
N ILE A 437 19.27 15.66 -9.21
CA ILE A 437 18.21 16.52 -8.68
C ILE A 437 16.89 15.95 -9.20
N PRO A 438 15.92 15.62 -8.31
CA PRO A 438 14.59 15.25 -8.77
C PRO A 438 14.03 16.38 -9.64
N GLY A 439 13.40 16.03 -10.77
CA GLY A 439 12.72 17.02 -11.62
C GLY A 439 11.74 17.87 -10.80
N GLU A 440 11.37 19.06 -11.26
CA GLU A 440 10.45 19.94 -10.51
C GLU A 440 9.13 19.25 -10.13
N GLU A 441 8.66 18.35 -10.98
CA GLU A 441 7.50 17.48 -10.76
C GLU A 441 7.73 16.49 -9.60
N GLU A 442 8.90 15.86 -9.57
CA GLU A 442 9.28 14.90 -8.54
C GLU A 442 9.46 15.61 -7.19
N ARG A 443 9.96 16.85 -7.18
CA ARG A 443 10.00 17.71 -5.99
C ARG A 443 8.62 18.14 -5.50
N ALA A 444 7.70 18.52 -6.39
CA ALA A 444 6.33 18.88 -6.01
C ALA A 444 5.56 17.64 -5.48
N ALA A 445 5.71 16.49 -6.14
CA ALA A 445 5.18 15.21 -5.68
C ALA A 445 5.76 14.82 -4.32
N GLN A 446 7.07 14.98 -4.12
CA GLN A 446 7.73 14.77 -2.84
C GLN A 446 7.19 15.72 -1.78
N LEU A 447 6.96 16.99 -2.06
CA LEU A 447 6.42 17.97 -1.10
C LEU A 447 4.99 17.61 -0.64
N VAL A 448 4.13 17.21 -1.58
CA VAL A 448 2.75 16.77 -1.30
C VAL A 448 2.72 15.45 -0.52
N CYS A 449 3.61 14.52 -0.88
CA CYS A 449 3.79 13.26 -0.14
C CYS A 449 4.44 13.48 1.24
N TRP A 450 5.28 14.50 1.41
CA TRP A 450 5.93 14.84 2.68
C TRP A 450 4.97 15.52 3.65
N ALA A 451 4.03 16.32 3.14
CA ALA A 451 2.89 16.86 3.87
C ALA A 451 1.90 15.77 4.36
N ALA A 452 2.08 14.50 3.96
CA ALA A 452 1.26 13.37 4.39
C ALA A 452 1.57 12.84 5.82
N ARG A 453 2.43 13.52 6.58
CA ARG A 453 2.56 13.25 8.04
C ARG A 453 1.33 13.81 8.78
N PRO A 454 0.88 13.15 9.86
CA PRO A 454 -0.31 13.59 10.60
C PRO A 454 -0.09 15.00 11.16
N ILE A 455 -0.78 15.99 10.57
CA ILE A 455 -0.90 17.34 11.10
C ILE A 455 -1.99 17.31 12.18
N SER A 456 -1.64 17.71 13.39
CA SER A 456 -2.57 17.85 14.50
C SER A 456 -3.52 19.03 14.28
N GLU A 457 -4.70 19.02 14.91
CA GLU A 457 -5.68 20.12 14.85
C GLU A 457 -5.08 21.51 15.18
N PRO A 458 -4.15 21.66 16.16
CA PRO A 458 -3.45 22.93 16.38
C PRO A 458 -2.45 23.30 15.29
N GLN A 459 -1.80 22.33 14.62
CA GLN A 459 -0.93 22.62 13.47
C GLN A 459 -1.76 23.01 12.24
N LEU A 460 -2.96 22.46 12.09
CA LEU A 460 -3.95 22.92 11.11
C LEU A 460 -4.37 24.38 11.39
N HIS A 461 -4.59 24.72 12.66
CA HIS A 461 -4.91 26.10 13.08
C HIS A 461 -3.71 27.06 13.02
N ALA A 462 -2.48 26.59 13.25
CA ALA A 462 -1.25 27.38 13.15
C ALA A 462 -0.85 27.62 11.68
N LEU A 463 -1.02 26.63 10.80
CA LEU A 463 -0.88 26.78 9.36
C LEU A 463 -1.88 27.82 8.83
N ALA A 464 -3.13 27.76 9.30
CA ALA A 464 -4.17 28.75 9.04
C ALA A 464 -3.90 30.15 9.66
N ALA A 465 -2.85 30.30 10.46
CA ALA A 465 -2.48 31.55 11.14
C ALA A 465 -1.12 32.13 10.72
N THR A 466 -0.38 31.47 9.83
CA THR A 466 0.98 31.90 9.42
C THR A 466 0.93 32.71 8.12
N LYS A 467 0.95 34.04 8.22
CA LYS A 467 1.08 34.93 7.04
C LYS A 467 2.46 34.76 6.40
N LEU A 468 2.51 34.17 5.21
CA LEU A 468 3.67 34.21 4.32
C LEU A 468 3.52 35.39 3.36
N ASP A 469 4.37 36.42 3.52
CA ASP A 469 4.48 37.53 2.57
C ASP A 469 5.21 37.05 1.29
N ILE A 470 4.52 37.13 0.16
CA ILE A 470 5.09 37.00 -1.18
C ILE A 470 4.93 38.37 -1.85
N GLU A 471 6.03 39.09 -2.06
CA GLU A 471 6.03 40.44 -2.61
C GLU A 471 5.84 40.43 -4.13
N VAL A 472 4.90 41.24 -4.63
CA VAL A 472 4.59 41.41 -6.07
C VAL A 472 5.15 42.74 -6.57
N ARG A 473 5.92 42.71 -7.66
CA ARG A 473 6.11 43.87 -8.55
C ARG A 473 5.76 43.50 -9.99
N GLY A 474 4.88 44.29 -10.61
CA GLY A 474 4.71 44.37 -12.06
C GLY A 474 3.33 43.95 -12.59
N GLU A 475 2.74 44.84 -13.39
CA GLU A 475 1.36 44.86 -13.88
C GLU A 475 0.91 43.71 -14.81
N ILE A 476 -0.38 43.35 -14.65
CA ILE A 476 -1.34 42.74 -15.60
C ILE A 476 -1.11 41.27 -16.03
N ALA A 477 -1.86 40.34 -15.41
CA ALA A 477 -3.04 39.66 -15.96
C ALA A 477 -3.31 38.39 -15.12
N ALA A 478 -4.49 38.34 -14.49
CA ALA A 478 -4.90 37.34 -13.53
C ALA A 478 -4.79 35.90 -14.07
N HIS A 479 -4.17 35.01 -13.28
CA HIS A 479 -4.66 33.68 -12.85
C HIS A 479 -3.60 33.11 -11.89
N ASP A 480 -3.69 33.49 -10.60
CA ASP A 480 -2.76 33.06 -9.57
C ASP A 480 -3.28 31.84 -8.81
N VAL A 481 -2.41 30.85 -8.67
CA VAL A 481 -2.59 29.69 -7.80
C VAL A 481 -2.16 30.07 -6.40
N ARG A 482 -3.06 29.89 -5.43
CA ARG A 482 -2.77 30.08 -4.02
C ARG A 482 -2.74 28.73 -3.33
N VAL A 483 -1.61 28.39 -2.73
CA VAL A 483 -1.59 27.44 -1.62
C VAL A 483 -2.23 28.19 -0.45
N LEU A 484 -3.51 27.95 -0.18
CA LEU A 484 -4.28 28.69 0.83
C LEU A 484 -4.13 28.06 2.22
N GLU A 485 -3.91 28.96 3.18
CA GLU A 485 -3.86 28.83 4.66
C GLU A 485 -4.92 27.91 5.29
#